data_AF-A0A352SBN7-F1
#
_entry.id   AF-A0A352SBN7-F1
#
_cell.length_a   1.000
_cell.length_b   1.000
_cell.length_c   1.000
_cell.angle_alpha   90.00
_cell.angle_beta   90.00
_cell.angle_gamma   90.00
#
_symmetry.space_group_name_H-M   'P 1'
#
loop_
_entity.id
_entity.type
_entity.pdbx_description
1 polymer ?
#
loop_
_entity_poly.entity_id
_entity_poly.type
_entity_poly.pdbx_seq_one_letter_code
_entity_poly.pdbx_strand_id
1 'polypeptide(L)'
;NDPFGKNGGPGIDNSGDSLDATGINYTWTTYPERLQAAGVTWKVYQNMPDNFTDNPLAGFKQYRAANAALGNAANGSPYTPYTPANDTVNPLFKGIGNTMPDGGFLQALRDDIAAGTLPQVSWIVAPATYSEHPGPSSPVQGAWYTQQLLDALTANPAIWSRTVLLINFDENDGFFDHVPPPCAPSLDATGNPVGYTTMDASAEYYSVDKTPFGPGPRVPMYVVSPWSRGGWVNSQAFDHTSILRFLEQRFGVAETNISAYRRAIMGDLMSAFDFVNPNSNTALTFTPLQKTDADTLRAAQDAKAQIPAPTVAAQSMPTQKSGTRPSRALPYTLHTSGFEDPSTNTVWLRFKNDGTQAAVFHVYDHLHLGDVPRRYAIEAGKSYDAKLDVSRDSGRYNLWVLGPNGYHRAFVGDISAQKAAGGGAAPEIRVCYDEANAQVWLTLINRGSATCTFTVKPNAYRNDGPWTFEVPAGKEVDQHWPVGSQGNWYDFTVTTQQGGFMRRFAGRLENGTHTVSDPAMGA
;
A
#
# COMPACT_ATOMS: atom_id res chain seq x y z
N ASN A 1 -12.70 1.43 -13.19
CA ASN A 1 -12.20 2.82 -13.12
C ASN A 1 -12.05 3.49 -14.49
N ASP A 2 -12.37 2.87 -15.64
CA ASP A 2 -12.57 3.56 -16.95
C ASP A 2 -11.72 4.83 -17.17
N PRO A 3 -10.37 4.72 -17.18
CA PRO A 3 -9.48 5.88 -17.07
C PRO A 3 -9.58 6.85 -18.27
N PHE A 4 -10.13 6.38 -19.39
CA PHE A 4 -10.33 7.16 -20.60
C PHE A 4 -11.72 7.82 -20.70
N GLY A 5 -12.58 7.65 -19.68
CA GLY A 5 -13.91 8.23 -19.61
C GLY A 5 -14.88 7.80 -20.69
N LYS A 6 -14.73 6.58 -21.21
CA LYS A 6 -15.61 6.04 -22.27
C LYS A 6 -16.95 5.56 -21.74
N ASN A 7 -17.06 5.36 -20.44
CA ASN A 7 -18.15 4.70 -19.73
C ASN A 7 -18.55 5.48 -18.47
N GLY A 8 -18.34 6.79 -18.46
CA GLY A 8 -18.70 7.70 -17.37
C GLY A 8 -17.66 7.85 -16.26
N GLY A 9 -16.48 7.22 -16.38
CA GLY A 9 -15.41 7.31 -15.39
C GLY A 9 -14.29 8.27 -15.80
N PRO A 10 -13.12 8.20 -15.12
CA PRO A 10 -12.92 7.55 -13.83
C PRO A 10 -13.77 8.19 -12.72
N GLY A 11 -14.13 7.42 -11.70
CA GLY A 11 -14.60 7.98 -10.43
C GLY A 11 -13.39 8.53 -9.67
N ILE A 12 -13.36 9.84 -9.44
CA ILE A 12 -12.25 10.55 -8.78
C ILE A 12 -12.72 11.35 -7.55
N ASP A 13 -14.01 11.30 -7.28
CA ASP A 13 -14.69 11.88 -6.13
C ASP A 13 -15.97 11.05 -5.86
N ASN A 14 -16.71 11.41 -4.81
CA ASN A 14 -17.90 10.68 -4.37
C ASN A 14 -19.19 11.22 -5.02
N SER A 15 -19.09 12.06 -6.04
CA SER A 15 -20.28 12.69 -6.63
C SER A 15 -21.20 11.69 -7.35
N GLY A 16 -20.68 10.49 -7.65
CA GLY A 16 -21.43 9.38 -8.24
C GLY A 16 -22.11 8.45 -7.25
N ASP A 17 -21.83 8.54 -5.94
CA ASP A 17 -22.10 7.45 -5.00
C ASP A 17 -23.54 7.43 -4.44
N SER A 18 -24.45 8.23 -5.00
CA SER A 18 -25.88 8.18 -4.69
C SER A 18 -26.73 7.66 -5.86
N LEU A 19 -27.89 7.07 -5.54
CA LEU A 19 -28.83 6.55 -6.55
C LEU A 19 -29.43 7.68 -7.41
N ASP A 20 -29.56 8.87 -6.84
CA ASP A 20 -30.11 10.06 -7.49
C ASP A 20 -29.05 11.02 -8.03
N ALA A 21 -27.76 10.66 -7.98
CA ALA A 21 -26.69 11.52 -8.47
C ALA A 21 -26.87 11.85 -9.96
N THR A 22 -26.93 13.14 -10.27
CA THR A 22 -27.15 13.67 -11.62
C THR A 22 -25.84 13.89 -12.36
N GLY A 23 -25.83 13.71 -13.68
CA GLY A 23 -24.64 13.97 -14.51
C GLY A 23 -23.60 12.86 -14.50
N ILE A 24 -23.77 11.83 -13.66
CA ILE A 24 -22.87 10.67 -13.55
C ILE A 24 -23.66 9.41 -13.81
N ASN A 25 -23.14 8.57 -14.70
CA ASN A 25 -23.67 7.24 -15.00
C ASN A 25 -22.53 6.33 -15.40
N TYR A 26 -22.05 5.52 -14.45
CA TYR A 26 -21.04 4.52 -14.76
C TYR A 26 -21.67 3.36 -15.54
N THR A 27 -21.06 2.96 -16.64
CA THR A 27 -21.60 1.92 -17.54
C THR A 27 -20.68 0.73 -17.78
N TRP A 28 -19.48 0.71 -17.18
CA TRP A 28 -18.62 -0.47 -17.26
C TRP A 28 -19.16 -1.58 -16.35
N THR A 29 -18.82 -2.84 -16.68
CA THR A 29 -19.22 -4.00 -15.88
C THR A 29 -18.55 -3.96 -14.51
N THR A 30 -19.36 -4.06 -13.46
CA THR A 30 -18.90 -4.13 -12.06
C THR A 30 -18.46 -5.55 -11.70
N TYR A 31 -17.61 -5.69 -10.67
CA TYR A 31 -17.18 -7.00 -10.21
C TYR A 31 -18.34 -7.90 -9.72
N PRO A 32 -19.35 -7.41 -8.98
CA PRO A 32 -20.52 -8.22 -8.63
C PRO A 32 -21.29 -8.77 -9.84
N GLU A 33 -21.39 -8.03 -10.95
CA GLU A 33 -21.98 -8.55 -12.20
C GLU A 33 -21.16 -9.71 -12.79
N ARG A 34 -19.82 -9.64 -12.70
CA ARG A 34 -18.94 -10.73 -13.14
C ARG A 34 -19.11 -11.97 -12.28
N LEU A 35 -19.18 -11.80 -10.95
CA LEU A 35 -19.49 -12.89 -10.01
C LEU A 35 -20.85 -13.50 -10.31
N GLN A 36 -21.87 -12.66 -10.54
CA GLN A 36 -23.23 -13.10 -10.90
C GLN A 36 -23.23 -13.94 -12.17
N ALA A 37 -22.51 -13.52 -13.22
CA ALA A 37 -22.40 -14.23 -14.48
C ALA A 37 -21.66 -15.57 -14.32
N ALA A 38 -20.71 -15.66 -13.38
CA ALA A 38 -19.97 -16.88 -13.05
C ALA A 38 -20.71 -17.81 -12.08
N GLY A 39 -21.92 -17.46 -11.63
CA GLY A 39 -22.68 -18.24 -10.65
C GLY A 39 -22.13 -18.18 -9.22
N VAL A 40 -21.23 -17.23 -8.93
CA VAL A 40 -20.74 -16.98 -7.57
C VAL A 40 -21.77 -16.15 -6.82
N THR A 41 -22.25 -16.65 -5.68
CA THR A 41 -23.27 -15.94 -4.91
C THR A 41 -22.67 -14.72 -4.21
N TRP A 42 -23.39 -13.60 -4.24
CA TRP A 42 -22.94 -12.37 -3.60
C TRP A 42 -24.11 -11.52 -3.07
N LYS A 43 -23.81 -10.66 -2.10
CA LYS A 43 -24.75 -9.67 -1.53
C LYS A 43 -23.98 -8.48 -0.94
N VAL A 44 -24.54 -7.28 -1.02
CA VAL A 44 -24.11 -6.15 -0.20
C VAL A 44 -25.06 -6.06 0.99
N TYR A 45 -24.53 -6.20 2.20
CA TYR A 45 -25.22 -5.96 3.46
C TYR A 45 -25.09 -4.48 3.81
N GLN A 46 -26.21 -3.74 3.76
CA GLN A 46 -26.25 -2.30 4.06
C GLN A 46 -27.65 -1.89 4.53
N ASN A 47 -27.70 -0.82 5.32
CA ASN A 47 -28.94 -0.08 5.57
C ASN A 47 -29.05 1.05 4.54
N MET A 48 -29.83 0.86 3.47
CA MET A 48 -29.82 1.84 2.36
C MET A 48 -30.14 3.29 2.77
N PRO A 49 -31.05 3.55 3.74
CA PRO A 49 -31.27 4.89 4.28
C PRO A 49 -30.04 5.54 4.97
N ASP A 50 -29.09 4.75 5.45
CA ASP A 50 -27.88 5.19 6.17
C ASP A 50 -26.71 4.27 5.80
N ASN A 51 -26.33 4.29 4.52
CA ASN A 51 -25.15 3.59 4.01
C ASN A 51 -23.95 4.55 3.81
N PHE A 52 -24.10 5.80 4.25
CA PHE A 52 -23.11 6.87 4.19
C PHE A 52 -22.43 7.09 2.82
N THR A 53 -23.10 6.71 1.73
CA THR A 53 -22.52 6.71 0.36
C THR A 53 -21.30 5.79 0.16
N ASP A 54 -21.01 4.88 1.08
CA ASP A 54 -19.87 3.94 1.00
C ASP A 54 -20.12 2.78 0.01
N ASN A 55 -21.22 2.84 -0.74
CA ASN A 55 -21.56 1.88 -1.77
C ASN A 55 -21.64 2.52 -3.16
N PRO A 56 -20.51 2.55 -3.90
CA PRO A 56 -20.45 3.20 -5.21
C PRO A 56 -21.27 2.50 -6.30
N LEU A 57 -21.84 1.31 -6.03
CA LEU A 57 -22.74 0.64 -6.98
C LEU A 57 -23.97 1.51 -7.31
N ALA A 58 -24.37 2.41 -6.42
CA ALA A 58 -25.47 3.34 -6.65
C ALA A 58 -25.24 4.28 -7.85
N GLY A 59 -23.98 4.56 -8.21
CA GLY A 59 -23.60 5.39 -9.35
C GLY A 59 -23.71 4.70 -10.73
N PHE A 60 -23.91 3.38 -10.74
CA PHE A 60 -23.95 2.60 -11.96
C PHE A 60 -25.35 2.52 -12.55
N LYS A 61 -25.43 2.74 -13.87
CA LYS A 61 -26.69 2.79 -14.61
C LYS A 61 -27.54 1.53 -14.40
N GLN A 62 -26.91 0.36 -14.38
CA GLN A 62 -27.57 -0.94 -14.22
C GLN A 62 -28.19 -1.13 -12.83
N TYR A 63 -27.60 -0.56 -11.78
CA TYR A 63 -28.15 -0.64 -10.42
C TYR A 63 -29.29 0.36 -10.21
N ARG A 64 -29.20 1.55 -10.81
CA ARG A 64 -30.34 2.50 -10.85
C ARG A 64 -31.52 1.93 -11.63
N ALA A 65 -31.25 1.22 -12.73
CA ALA A 65 -32.29 0.49 -13.47
C ALA A 65 -32.89 -0.65 -12.62
N ALA A 66 -32.08 -1.38 -11.84
CA ALA A 66 -32.58 -2.37 -10.89
C ALA A 66 -33.49 -1.73 -9.84
N ASN A 67 -33.09 -0.60 -9.25
CA ASN A 67 -33.92 0.16 -8.32
C ASN A 67 -35.27 0.58 -8.94
N ALA A 68 -35.26 1.14 -10.16
CA ALA A 68 -36.48 1.55 -10.87
C ALA A 68 -37.39 0.36 -11.23
N ALA A 69 -36.82 -0.81 -11.56
CA ALA A 69 -37.58 -2.02 -11.88
C ALA A 69 -38.41 -2.54 -10.69
N LEU A 70 -38.01 -2.22 -9.45
CA LEU A 70 -38.77 -2.51 -8.24
C LEU A 70 -39.84 -1.45 -7.92
N GLY A 71 -39.98 -0.42 -8.77
CA GLY A 71 -40.95 0.68 -8.58
C GLY A 71 -40.52 1.73 -7.55
N ASN A 72 -39.25 1.71 -7.13
CA ASN A 72 -38.71 2.70 -6.20
C ASN A 72 -38.47 4.06 -6.89
N ALA A 73 -38.48 5.12 -6.09
CA ALA A 73 -38.06 6.45 -6.53
C ALA A 73 -36.55 6.49 -6.87
N ALA A 74 -36.12 7.54 -7.59
CA ALA A 74 -34.73 7.68 -8.02
C ALA A 74 -33.72 7.70 -6.86
N ASN A 75 -34.10 8.20 -5.69
CA ASN A 75 -33.29 8.18 -4.48
C ASN A 75 -33.34 6.86 -3.71
N GLY A 76 -34.12 5.86 -4.17
CA GLY A 76 -34.29 4.55 -3.52
C GLY A 76 -35.51 4.45 -2.59
N SER A 77 -36.20 5.55 -2.30
CA SER A 77 -37.43 5.55 -1.48
C SER A 77 -38.51 4.62 -2.10
N PRO A 78 -39.25 3.84 -1.30
CA PRO A 78 -39.37 3.92 0.17
C PRO A 78 -38.41 3.02 0.95
N TYR A 79 -37.31 2.55 0.33
CA TYR A 79 -36.30 1.69 0.98
C TYR A 79 -36.87 0.42 1.61
N THR A 80 -37.82 -0.22 0.92
CA THR A 80 -38.42 -1.47 1.41
C THR A 80 -37.35 -2.50 1.74
N PRO A 81 -37.51 -3.27 2.84
CA PRO A 81 -36.60 -4.38 3.15
C PRO A 81 -36.43 -5.32 1.96
N TYR A 82 -35.18 -5.62 1.62
CA TYR A 82 -34.86 -6.60 0.60
C TYR A 82 -35.40 -7.98 0.98
N THR A 83 -35.92 -8.70 -0.02
CA THR A 83 -36.28 -10.11 0.08
C THR A 83 -35.72 -10.87 -1.12
N PRO A 84 -35.48 -12.20 -1.01
CA PRO A 84 -35.04 -13.01 -2.15
C PRO A 84 -35.96 -12.95 -3.38
N ALA A 85 -37.25 -12.60 -3.20
CA ALA A 85 -38.18 -12.43 -4.32
C ALA A 85 -37.80 -11.24 -5.23
N ASN A 86 -37.08 -10.24 -4.71
CA ASN A 86 -36.60 -9.12 -5.52
C ASN A 86 -35.61 -9.57 -6.60
N ASP A 87 -34.84 -10.64 -6.37
CA ASP A 87 -33.89 -11.18 -7.36
C ASP A 87 -34.60 -11.70 -8.62
N THR A 88 -35.87 -12.09 -8.53
CA THR A 88 -36.68 -12.49 -9.70
C THR A 88 -37.07 -11.29 -10.56
N VAL A 89 -37.18 -10.10 -9.97
CA VAL A 89 -37.41 -8.85 -10.71
C VAL A 89 -36.09 -8.34 -11.30
N ASN A 90 -35.07 -8.20 -10.46
CA ASN A 90 -33.73 -7.86 -10.90
C ASN A 90 -32.66 -8.34 -9.88
N PRO A 91 -31.76 -9.27 -10.26
CA PRO A 91 -30.78 -9.85 -9.34
C PRO A 91 -29.68 -8.89 -8.90
N LEU A 92 -29.52 -7.73 -9.54
CA LEU A 92 -28.56 -6.69 -9.11
C LEU A 92 -29.11 -5.85 -7.95
N PHE A 93 -30.42 -5.91 -7.68
CA PHE A 93 -31.04 -5.11 -6.63
C PHE A 93 -30.42 -5.37 -5.24
N LYS A 94 -29.97 -6.60 -4.97
CA LYS A 94 -29.24 -6.94 -3.72
C LYS A 94 -27.90 -6.22 -3.53
N GLY A 95 -27.42 -5.49 -4.54
CA GLY A 95 -26.27 -4.60 -4.43
C GLY A 95 -26.60 -3.19 -3.93
N ILE A 96 -27.86 -2.74 -4.05
CA ILE A 96 -28.29 -1.37 -3.70
C ILE A 96 -29.59 -1.32 -2.88
N GLY A 97 -30.16 -2.47 -2.53
CA GLY A 97 -31.37 -2.57 -1.72
C GLY A 97 -31.10 -2.43 -0.23
N ASN A 98 -32.17 -2.21 0.54
CA ASN A 98 -32.11 -2.17 2.00
C ASN A 98 -32.01 -3.59 2.59
N THR A 99 -30.82 -4.18 2.53
CA THR A 99 -30.53 -5.58 2.94
C THR A 99 -30.29 -5.75 4.43
N MET A 100 -30.08 -4.66 5.17
CA MET A 100 -30.03 -4.60 6.64
C MET A 100 -31.04 -3.56 7.17
N PRO A 101 -32.35 -3.86 7.12
CA PRO A 101 -33.41 -2.93 7.52
C PRO A 101 -33.50 -2.69 9.03
N ASP A 102 -32.70 -3.40 9.83
CA ASP A 102 -32.57 -3.24 11.27
C ASP A 102 -31.83 -1.97 11.68
N GLY A 103 -31.50 -1.09 10.73
CA GLY A 103 -30.64 0.09 10.92
C GLY A 103 -29.16 -0.20 10.65
N GLY A 104 -28.84 -1.34 10.03
CA GLY A 104 -27.47 -1.72 9.70
C GLY A 104 -26.77 -2.53 10.78
N PHE A 105 -27.51 -3.07 11.75
CA PHE A 105 -26.98 -3.77 12.93
C PHE A 105 -26.79 -5.29 12.73
N LEU A 106 -26.52 -5.69 11.48
CA LEU A 106 -26.06 -7.02 11.08
C LEU A 106 -27.09 -8.16 11.28
N GLN A 107 -28.37 -7.89 11.56
CA GLN A 107 -29.34 -8.96 11.80
C GLN A 107 -29.49 -9.88 10.57
N ALA A 108 -29.66 -9.31 9.38
CA ALA A 108 -29.79 -10.11 8.15
C ALA A 108 -28.53 -10.96 7.86
N LEU A 109 -27.34 -10.47 8.22
CA LEU A 109 -26.10 -11.24 8.12
C LEU A 109 -26.10 -12.42 9.10
N ARG A 110 -26.52 -12.19 10.35
CA ARG A 110 -26.65 -13.26 11.37
C ARG A 110 -27.64 -14.33 10.92
N ASP A 111 -28.75 -13.92 10.31
CA ASP A 111 -29.77 -14.86 9.80
C ASP A 111 -29.21 -15.74 8.68
N ASP A 112 -28.49 -15.16 7.72
CA ASP A 112 -27.83 -15.93 6.64
C ASP A 112 -26.74 -16.87 7.18
N ILE A 113 -25.99 -16.46 8.20
CA ILE A 113 -24.98 -17.29 8.85
C ILE A 113 -25.64 -18.46 9.61
N ALA A 114 -26.73 -18.20 10.34
CA ALA A 114 -27.46 -19.20 11.10
C ALA A 114 -28.13 -20.23 10.16
N ALA A 115 -28.65 -19.77 9.02
CA ALA A 115 -29.22 -20.62 7.99
C ALA A 115 -28.18 -21.37 7.14
N GLY A 116 -26.89 -21.03 7.26
CA GLY A 116 -25.82 -21.60 6.43
C GLY A 116 -25.87 -21.14 4.97
N THR A 117 -26.49 -19.99 4.70
CA THR A 117 -26.74 -19.41 3.37
C THR A 117 -25.92 -18.15 3.11
N LEU A 118 -24.91 -17.85 3.95
CA LEU A 118 -23.97 -16.74 3.73
C LEU A 118 -23.43 -16.78 2.28
N PRO A 119 -23.57 -15.70 1.49
CA PRO A 119 -23.06 -15.63 0.13
C PRO A 119 -21.54 -15.86 0.08
N GLN A 120 -21.07 -16.41 -1.04
CA GLN A 120 -19.64 -16.65 -1.26
C GLN A 120 -18.81 -15.36 -1.24
N VAL A 121 -19.41 -14.22 -1.63
CA VAL A 121 -18.84 -12.88 -1.49
C VAL A 121 -19.85 -11.96 -0.81
N SER A 122 -19.49 -11.44 0.36
CA SER A 122 -20.33 -10.54 1.15
C SER A 122 -19.60 -9.22 1.37
N TRP A 123 -20.18 -8.12 0.90
CA TRP A 123 -19.73 -6.77 1.25
C TRP A 123 -20.59 -6.25 2.39
N ILE A 124 -19.98 -5.59 3.38
CA ILE A 124 -20.68 -5.06 4.54
C ILE A 124 -20.39 -3.56 4.60
N VAL A 125 -21.45 -2.77 4.63
CA VAL A 125 -21.39 -1.31 4.81
C VAL A 125 -21.91 -0.99 6.21
N ALA A 126 -21.06 -0.36 7.02
CA ALA A 126 -21.45 0.09 8.35
C ALA A 126 -22.33 1.35 8.25
N PRO A 127 -23.31 1.52 9.15
CA PRO A 127 -24.00 2.80 9.28
C PRO A 127 -23.04 3.91 9.71
N ALA A 128 -23.33 5.17 9.36
CA ALA A 128 -22.42 6.31 9.54
C ALA A 128 -21.91 6.47 10.99
N THR A 129 -22.72 6.11 11.99
CA THR A 129 -22.33 6.19 13.41
C THR A 129 -21.21 5.23 13.80
N TYR A 130 -20.98 4.15 13.03
CA TYR A 130 -20.01 3.10 13.37
C TYR A 130 -19.01 2.80 12.24
N SER A 131 -18.82 3.75 11.32
CA SER A 131 -17.88 3.63 10.19
C SER A 131 -16.44 4.02 10.52
N GLU A 132 -16.18 4.54 11.73
CA GLU A 132 -14.93 5.21 12.14
C GLU A 132 -14.66 6.56 11.47
N HIS A 133 -15.46 6.99 10.49
CA HIS A 133 -15.31 8.30 9.85
C HIS A 133 -15.38 9.44 10.90
N PRO A 134 -14.42 10.39 10.91
CA PRO A 134 -14.41 11.57 11.77
C PRO A 134 -15.66 12.42 11.58
N GLY A 135 -16.26 12.84 12.69
CA GLY A 135 -17.55 13.53 12.69
C GLY A 135 -18.66 12.60 13.15
N PRO A 136 -19.26 11.77 12.27
CA PRO A 136 -20.39 10.92 12.66
C PRO A 136 -19.97 9.72 13.52
N SER A 137 -18.70 9.30 13.51
CA SER A 137 -18.22 8.11 14.21
C SER A 137 -16.94 8.35 15.03
N SER A 138 -16.32 7.24 15.47
CA SER A 138 -15.03 7.17 16.15
C SER A 138 -14.45 5.75 16.17
N PRO A 139 -13.13 5.60 16.43
CA PRO A 139 -12.52 4.28 16.55
C PRO A 139 -13.16 3.36 17.60
N VAL A 140 -13.69 3.90 18.71
CA VAL A 140 -14.36 3.04 19.72
C VAL A 140 -15.69 2.48 19.22
N GLN A 141 -16.43 3.26 18.44
CA GLN A 141 -17.71 2.82 17.86
C GLN A 141 -17.50 1.82 16.73
N GLY A 142 -16.55 2.06 15.82
CA GLY A 142 -16.21 1.08 14.79
C GLY A 142 -15.58 -0.21 15.33
N ALA A 143 -14.80 -0.12 16.41
CA ALA A 143 -14.31 -1.30 17.12
C ALA A 143 -15.46 -2.16 17.68
N TRP A 144 -16.52 -1.53 18.22
CA TRP A 144 -17.71 -2.25 18.65
C TRP A 144 -18.42 -2.94 17.47
N TYR A 145 -18.58 -2.25 16.34
CA TYR A 145 -19.23 -2.83 15.16
C TYR A 145 -18.43 -4.00 14.56
N THR A 146 -17.10 -3.85 14.49
CA THR A 146 -16.18 -4.91 14.10
C THR A 146 -16.30 -6.13 15.03
N GLN A 147 -16.42 -5.92 16.35
CA GLN A 147 -16.67 -7.00 17.30
C GLN A 147 -18.00 -7.71 16.98
N GLN A 148 -19.08 -6.96 16.70
CA GLN A 148 -20.37 -7.57 16.36
C GLN A 148 -20.31 -8.43 15.09
N LEU A 149 -19.54 -7.99 14.09
CA LEU A 149 -19.29 -8.76 12.88
C LEU A 149 -18.50 -10.06 13.17
N LEU A 150 -17.46 -9.98 13.98
CA LEU A 150 -16.69 -11.15 14.41
C LEU A 150 -17.55 -12.12 15.24
N ASP A 151 -18.37 -11.62 16.15
CA ASP A 151 -19.31 -12.42 16.94
C ASP A 151 -20.32 -13.13 16.01
N ALA A 152 -20.84 -12.44 14.99
CA ALA A 152 -21.74 -13.02 13.99
C ALA A 152 -21.07 -14.17 13.22
N LEU A 153 -19.87 -13.92 12.69
CA LEU A 153 -19.13 -14.92 11.89
C LEU A 153 -18.72 -16.14 12.72
N THR A 154 -18.25 -15.93 13.95
CA THR A 154 -17.72 -16.98 14.82
C THR A 154 -18.80 -17.80 15.54
N ALA A 155 -20.03 -17.29 15.61
CA ALA A 155 -21.18 -18.02 16.17
C ALA A 155 -21.49 -19.34 15.41
N ASN A 156 -21.11 -19.44 14.14
CA ASN A 156 -21.19 -20.67 13.36
C ASN A 156 -19.78 -21.17 12.95
N PRO A 157 -19.17 -22.10 13.71
CA PRO A 157 -17.83 -22.61 13.42
C PRO A 157 -17.68 -23.23 12.01
N ALA A 158 -18.75 -23.82 11.46
CA ALA A 158 -18.72 -24.41 10.13
C ALA A 158 -18.56 -23.35 9.02
N ILE A 159 -19.13 -22.16 9.23
CA ILE A 159 -18.93 -20.98 8.37
C ILE A 159 -17.56 -20.33 8.66
N TRP A 160 -17.25 -20.03 9.92
CA TRP A 160 -15.99 -19.36 10.26
C TRP A 160 -14.74 -20.10 9.77
N SER A 161 -14.74 -21.43 9.89
CA SER A 161 -13.63 -22.29 9.44
C SER A 161 -13.26 -22.14 7.96
N ARG A 162 -14.14 -21.56 7.14
CA ARG A 162 -13.94 -21.34 5.70
C ARG A 162 -14.04 -19.87 5.27
N THR A 163 -13.98 -18.93 6.20
CA THR A 163 -14.18 -17.49 5.94
C THR A 163 -12.88 -16.70 6.02
N VAL A 164 -12.77 -15.71 5.13
CA VAL A 164 -11.82 -14.61 5.23
C VAL A 164 -12.62 -13.32 5.45
N LEU A 165 -12.36 -12.64 6.56
CA LEU A 165 -12.83 -11.27 6.77
C LEU A 165 -11.69 -10.30 6.42
N LEU A 166 -11.95 -9.43 5.44
CA LEU A 166 -11.07 -8.33 5.06
C LEU A 166 -11.72 -7.04 5.57
N ILE A 167 -11.03 -6.31 6.43
CA ILE A 167 -11.48 -5.01 6.93
C ILE A 167 -10.56 -3.97 6.30
N ASN A 168 -11.11 -3.13 5.45
CA ASN A 168 -10.40 -2.03 4.79
C ASN A 168 -11.09 -0.71 5.13
N PHE A 169 -10.31 0.36 5.07
CA PHE A 169 -10.80 1.73 5.12
C PHE A 169 -10.85 2.23 3.67
N ASP A 170 -11.84 3.04 3.33
CA ASP A 170 -12.02 3.57 1.97
C ASP A 170 -10.98 4.66 1.68
N GLU A 171 -10.68 5.53 2.65
CA GLU A 171 -9.71 6.61 2.54
C GLU A 171 -8.97 6.92 3.87
N ASN A 172 -8.27 8.07 3.96
CA ASN A 172 -7.34 8.39 5.07
C ASN A 172 -7.75 9.62 5.91
N ASP A 173 -8.96 10.13 5.71
CA ASP A 173 -9.60 11.36 6.20
C ASP A 173 -8.78 12.64 6.01
N GLY A 174 -7.80 12.60 5.11
CA GLY A 174 -6.79 13.65 4.99
C GLY A 174 -5.75 13.67 6.12
N PHE A 175 -5.71 12.66 7.00
CA PHE A 175 -4.63 12.50 7.98
C PHE A 175 -3.31 12.17 7.29
N PHE A 176 -2.22 12.65 7.88
CA PHE A 176 -0.87 12.44 7.36
C PHE A 176 -0.44 10.97 7.45
N ASP A 177 0.04 10.41 6.34
CA ASP A 177 0.84 9.19 6.29
C ASP A 177 2.20 9.52 5.65
N HIS A 178 3.28 8.94 6.20
CA HIS A 178 4.65 9.24 5.78
C HIS A 178 5.11 8.41 4.57
N VAL A 179 4.33 7.40 4.15
CA VAL A 179 4.69 6.50 3.05
C VAL A 179 4.16 7.07 1.73
N PRO A 180 5.03 7.40 0.78
CA PRO A 180 4.58 7.82 -0.53
C PRO A 180 3.87 6.68 -1.26
N PRO A 181 2.70 6.91 -1.88
CA PRO A 181 1.98 5.87 -2.62
C PRO A 181 2.75 5.43 -3.87
N PRO A 182 2.83 4.12 -4.19
CA PRO A 182 3.55 3.59 -5.35
C PRO A 182 2.77 3.79 -6.67
N CYS A 183 2.52 5.04 -7.03
CA CYS A 183 1.84 5.47 -8.26
C CYS A 183 2.72 5.35 -9.50
N ALA A 184 2.08 5.43 -10.67
CA ALA A 184 2.76 5.74 -11.93
C ALA A 184 3.60 7.02 -11.83
N PRO A 185 4.68 7.17 -12.64
CA PRO A 185 5.43 8.41 -12.71
C PRO A 185 4.52 9.62 -12.93
N SER A 186 4.70 10.70 -12.17
CA SER A 186 3.99 11.95 -12.47
C SER A 186 4.36 12.44 -13.86
N LEU A 187 3.47 13.18 -14.53
CA LEU A 187 3.78 13.82 -15.80
C LEU A 187 4.15 15.29 -15.56
N ASP A 188 5.13 15.79 -16.31
CA ASP A 188 5.43 17.22 -16.35
C ASP A 188 4.39 17.99 -17.18
N ALA A 189 4.54 19.32 -17.25
CA ALA A 189 3.61 20.17 -18.00
C ALA A 189 3.56 19.88 -19.51
N THR A 190 4.53 19.15 -20.05
CA THR A 190 4.56 18.71 -21.46
C THR A 190 4.02 17.29 -21.66
N GLY A 191 3.58 16.64 -20.58
CA GLY A 191 3.07 15.27 -20.59
C GLY A 191 4.16 14.20 -20.54
N ASN A 192 5.42 14.55 -20.27
CA ASN A 192 6.51 13.59 -20.17
C ASN A 192 6.64 13.05 -18.74
N PRO A 193 6.96 11.76 -18.54
CA PRO A 193 7.17 11.20 -17.21
C PRO A 193 8.34 11.85 -16.44
N VAL A 194 8.07 12.29 -15.22
CA VAL A 194 9.06 12.66 -14.21
C VAL A 194 9.55 11.38 -13.53
N GLY A 195 10.56 10.76 -14.15
CA GLY A 195 11.04 9.43 -13.80
C GLY A 195 10.95 8.49 -15.01
N TYR A 196 10.62 7.22 -14.78
CA TYR A 196 10.51 6.24 -15.86
C TYR A 196 9.66 5.03 -15.45
N THR A 197 9.09 4.33 -16.42
CA THR A 197 8.43 3.03 -16.20
C THR A 197 8.82 2.07 -17.32
N THR A 198 9.09 0.80 -16.98
CA THR A 198 9.30 -0.26 -17.98
C THR A 198 7.97 -0.79 -18.56
N MET A 199 6.84 -0.34 -18.00
CA MET A 199 5.47 -0.76 -18.32
C MET A 199 4.67 0.38 -18.95
N ASP A 200 3.62 0.04 -19.69
CA ASP A 200 2.60 1.02 -20.11
C ASP A 200 1.76 1.48 -18.92
N ALA A 201 1.90 2.75 -18.56
CA ALA A 201 1.16 3.41 -17.48
C ALA A 201 0.01 4.29 -18.00
N SER A 202 -0.31 4.28 -19.30
CA SER A 202 -1.32 5.17 -19.90
C SER A 202 -2.70 5.09 -19.24
N ALA A 203 -3.06 3.91 -18.73
CA ALA A 203 -4.30 3.66 -18.00
C ALA A 203 -4.28 4.11 -16.53
N GLU A 204 -3.18 4.67 -16.03
CA GLU A 204 -3.04 5.16 -14.64
C GLU A 204 -3.23 6.67 -14.51
N TYR A 205 -3.37 7.39 -15.62
CA TYR A 205 -3.54 8.84 -15.64
C TYR A 205 -4.99 9.23 -15.86
N TYR A 206 -5.45 10.24 -15.12
CA TYR A 206 -6.71 10.89 -15.40
C TYR A 206 -6.62 11.64 -16.74
N SER A 207 -7.58 11.39 -17.62
CA SER A 207 -7.54 11.88 -18.99
C SER A 207 -7.61 13.41 -19.11
N VAL A 208 -8.21 14.09 -18.12
CA VAL A 208 -8.44 15.55 -18.11
C VAL A 208 -7.21 16.32 -17.66
N ASP A 209 -6.68 16.06 -16.46
CA ASP A 209 -5.57 16.83 -15.88
C ASP A 209 -4.20 16.12 -15.95
N LYS A 210 -4.17 14.89 -16.48
CA LYS A 210 -2.95 14.08 -16.66
C LYS A 210 -2.26 13.67 -15.36
N THR A 211 -2.94 13.75 -14.22
CA THR A 211 -2.40 13.29 -12.94
C THR A 211 -2.60 11.78 -12.76
N PRO A 212 -1.67 11.06 -12.10
CA PRO A 212 -1.92 9.69 -11.68
C PRO A 212 -3.07 9.64 -10.67
N PHE A 213 -4.12 8.85 -10.91
CA PHE A 213 -5.28 8.77 -10.00
C PHE A 213 -5.06 7.84 -8.79
N GLY A 214 -3.96 7.08 -8.75
CA GLY A 214 -3.63 6.30 -7.55
C GLY A 214 -2.45 5.33 -7.70
N PRO A 215 -2.23 4.47 -6.67
CA PRO A 215 -2.99 4.41 -5.42
C PRO A 215 -2.92 5.70 -4.59
N GLY A 216 -3.91 5.94 -3.75
CA GLY A 216 -3.94 7.08 -2.82
C GLY A 216 -3.03 6.87 -1.60
N PRO A 217 -3.13 7.76 -0.59
CA PRO A 217 -2.48 7.56 0.71
C PRO A 217 -2.74 6.17 1.30
N ARG A 218 -1.79 5.66 2.08
CA ARG A 218 -1.92 4.35 2.70
C ARG A 218 -3.04 4.36 3.74
N VAL A 219 -3.85 3.31 3.72
CA VAL A 219 -4.90 3.04 4.71
C VAL A 219 -4.64 1.71 5.44
N PRO A 220 -5.16 1.51 6.66
CA PRO A 220 -5.07 0.23 7.33
C PRO A 220 -5.85 -0.86 6.56
N MET A 221 -5.38 -2.10 6.70
CA MET A 221 -6.14 -3.28 6.28
C MET A 221 -5.89 -4.42 7.27
N TYR A 222 -6.96 -5.03 7.75
CA TYR A 222 -6.91 -6.23 8.59
C TYR A 222 -7.38 -7.45 7.82
N VAL A 223 -6.63 -8.54 7.95
CA VAL A 223 -6.99 -9.85 7.42
C VAL A 223 -7.27 -10.77 8.60
N VAL A 224 -8.55 -11.08 8.84
CA VAL A 224 -8.99 -11.90 9.97
C VAL A 224 -9.57 -13.20 9.47
N SER A 225 -8.88 -14.31 9.73
CA SER A 225 -9.24 -15.62 9.19
C SER A 225 -8.52 -16.74 9.96
N PRO A 226 -9.03 -17.98 9.94
CA PRO A 226 -8.23 -19.16 10.32
C PRO A 226 -6.86 -19.22 9.62
N TRP A 227 -6.72 -18.68 8.40
CA TRP A 227 -5.48 -18.68 7.62
C TRP A 227 -4.56 -17.48 7.87
N SER A 228 -4.91 -16.52 8.74
CA SER A 228 -4.07 -15.34 9.04
C SER A 228 -3.61 -15.28 10.51
N ARG A 229 -3.82 -16.37 11.27
CA ARG A 229 -3.48 -16.46 12.70
C ARG A 229 -2.00 -16.18 12.97
N GLY A 230 -1.72 -15.56 14.13
CA GLY A 230 -0.37 -15.28 14.61
C GLY A 230 0.03 -13.80 14.62
N GLY A 231 -0.85 -12.90 14.19
CA GLY A 231 -0.59 -11.45 14.25
C GLY A 231 0.51 -10.98 13.30
N TRP A 232 0.56 -11.60 12.11
CA TRP A 232 1.54 -11.34 11.07
C TRP A 232 1.40 -9.94 10.43
N VAL A 233 2.52 -9.39 9.98
CA VAL A 233 2.58 -8.21 9.11
C VAL A 233 3.00 -8.63 7.70
N ASN A 234 2.29 -8.14 6.69
CA ASN A 234 2.68 -8.27 5.29
C ASN A 234 2.88 -6.87 4.70
N SER A 235 4.08 -6.61 4.17
CA SER A 235 4.49 -5.31 3.64
C SER A 235 4.67 -5.31 2.13
N GLN A 236 4.05 -6.27 1.42
CA GLN A 236 3.83 -6.16 -0.02
C GLN A 236 2.90 -4.97 -0.30
N ALA A 237 3.14 -4.25 -1.40
CA ALA A 237 2.24 -3.19 -1.83
C ALA A 237 0.88 -3.77 -2.24
N PHE A 238 -0.19 -3.24 -1.66
CA PHE A 238 -1.58 -3.57 -1.99
C PHE A 238 -2.38 -2.28 -2.14
N ASP A 239 -3.50 -2.37 -2.86
CA ASP A 239 -4.53 -1.34 -2.91
C ASP A 239 -5.92 -2.00 -2.88
N HIS A 240 -7.01 -1.22 -2.94
CA HIS A 240 -8.37 -1.78 -2.95
C HIS A 240 -8.62 -2.74 -4.12
N THR A 241 -7.89 -2.64 -5.22
CA THR A 241 -8.01 -3.60 -6.34
C THR A 241 -7.41 -4.96 -6.01
N SER A 242 -6.49 -5.04 -5.05
CA SER A 242 -5.95 -6.30 -4.54
C SER A 242 -7.04 -7.21 -3.94
N ILE A 243 -8.12 -6.65 -3.40
CA ILE A 243 -9.29 -7.43 -2.92
C ILE A 243 -9.97 -8.14 -4.10
N LEU A 244 -10.18 -7.44 -5.21
CA LEU A 244 -10.77 -8.06 -6.40
C LEU A 244 -9.85 -9.16 -6.93
N ARG A 245 -8.54 -8.95 -6.94
CA ARG A 245 -7.56 -9.96 -7.35
C ARG A 245 -7.52 -11.17 -6.43
N PHE A 246 -7.72 -11.00 -5.13
CA PHE A 246 -7.90 -12.13 -4.21
C PHE A 246 -9.13 -12.97 -4.61
N LEU A 247 -10.24 -12.31 -4.94
CA LEU A 247 -11.44 -12.99 -5.44
C LEU A 247 -11.21 -13.66 -6.80
N GLU A 248 -10.37 -13.10 -7.68
CA GLU A 248 -9.92 -13.77 -8.92
C GLU A 248 -9.23 -15.09 -8.60
N GLN A 249 -8.28 -15.09 -7.66
CA GLN A 249 -7.56 -16.30 -7.25
C GLN A 249 -8.50 -17.36 -6.66
N ARG A 250 -9.53 -16.93 -5.92
CA ARG A 250 -10.49 -17.83 -5.28
C ARG A 250 -11.52 -18.41 -6.24
N PHE A 251 -12.03 -17.62 -7.19
CA PHE A 251 -13.20 -17.99 -8.01
C PHE A 251 -12.92 -18.11 -9.51
N GLY A 252 -11.74 -17.72 -9.98
CA GLY A 252 -11.40 -17.73 -11.41
C GLY A 252 -12.11 -16.65 -12.23
N VAL A 253 -12.68 -15.62 -11.57
CA VAL A 253 -13.47 -14.55 -12.21
C VAL A 253 -12.63 -13.30 -12.36
N ALA A 254 -12.06 -13.05 -13.54
CA ALA A 254 -11.14 -11.93 -13.81
C ALA A 254 -11.82 -10.53 -13.83
N GLU A 255 -11.23 -9.54 -13.17
CA GLU A 255 -11.58 -8.11 -13.29
C GLU A 255 -10.77 -7.42 -14.39
N THR A 256 -11.32 -7.35 -15.59
CA THR A 256 -10.61 -6.80 -16.75
C THR A 256 -10.39 -5.28 -16.70
N ASN A 257 -10.97 -4.57 -15.74
CA ASN A 257 -10.78 -3.12 -15.58
C ASN A 257 -9.50 -2.75 -14.80
N ILE A 258 -8.82 -3.71 -14.15
CA ILE A 258 -7.52 -3.45 -13.50
C ILE A 258 -6.43 -3.49 -14.57
N SER A 259 -5.69 -2.39 -14.73
CA SER A 259 -4.64 -2.25 -15.74
C SER A 259 -3.49 -3.26 -15.53
N ALA A 260 -2.73 -3.51 -16.61
CA ALA A 260 -1.51 -4.32 -16.52
C ALA A 260 -0.48 -3.70 -15.57
N TYR A 261 -0.33 -2.37 -15.59
CA TYR A 261 0.54 -1.63 -14.66
C TYR A 261 0.15 -1.89 -13.21
N ARG A 262 -1.13 -1.70 -12.86
CA ARG A 262 -1.62 -1.88 -11.49
C ARG A 262 -1.45 -3.31 -11.01
N ARG A 263 -1.72 -4.29 -11.88
CA ARG A 263 -1.50 -5.72 -11.59
C ARG A 263 -0.03 -6.06 -11.34
N ALA A 264 0.87 -5.40 -12.04
CA ALA A 264 2.30 -5.62 -11.91
C ALA A 264 2.91 -4.98 -10.65
N ILE A 265 2.35 -3.89 -10.13
CA ILE A 265 2.83 -3.23 -8.89
C ILE A 265 2.17 -3.79 -7.63
N MET A 266 0.84 -3.91 -7.61
CA MET A 266 0.11 -4.35 -6.43
C MET A 266 0.11 -5.88 -6.32
N GLY A 267 0.06 -6.42 -5.12
CA GLY A 267 -0.16 -7.85 -4.89
C GLY A 267 -1.65 -8.25 -5.02
N ASP A 268 -1.92 -9.54 -4.91
CA ASP A 268 -3.26 -10.14 -4.96
C ASP A 268 -3.77 -10.65 -3.60
N LEU A 269 -3.12 -10.20 -2.51
CA LEU A 269 -3.32 -10.57 -1.11
C LEU A 269 -3.01 -12.03 -0.73
N MET A 270 -2.68 -12.92 -1.66
CA MET A 270 -2.45 -14.34 -1.33
C MET A 270 -1.30 -14.53 -0.33
N SER A 271 -0.27 -13.67 -0.40
CA SER A 271 0.88 -13.68 0.52
C SER A 271 0.54 -13.30 1.97
N ALA A 272 -0.65 -12.76 2.25
CA ALA A 272 -1.09 -12.43 3.60
C ALA A 272 -1.50 -13.68 4.41
N PHE A 273 -1.76 -14.80 3.73
CA PHE A 273 -2.31 -16.02 4.32
C PHE A 273 -1.29 -17.14 4.43
N ASP A 274 -1.52 -18.04 5.37
CA ASP A 274 -0.93 -19.37 5.41
C ASP A 274 -2.03 -20.40 5.15
N PHE A 275 -2.17 -20.80 3.89
CA PHE A 275 -3.10 -21.86 3.48
C PHE A 275 -2.52 -23.26 3.67
N VAL A 276 -1.22 -23.40 3.94
CA VAL A 276 -0.53 -24.69 4.06
C VAL A 276 -0.58 -25.21 5.48
N ASN A 277 -0.28 -24.36 6.47
CA ASN A 277 -0.26 -24.70 7.89
C ASN A 277 -1.11 -23.70 8.73
N PRO A 278 -2.42 -23.56 8.46
CA PRO A 278 -3.25 -22.74 9.33
C PRO A 278 -3.26 -23.34 10.74
N ASN A 279 -3.17 -22.47 11.74
CA ASN A 279 -3.35 -22.75 13.18
C ASN A 279 -2.08 -23.13 13.98
N SER A 280 -1.49 -22.13 14.64
CA SER A 280 -1.03 -22.29 16.02
C SER A 280 -2.14 -21.80 16.96
N ASN A 281 -2.43 -22.58 18.02
CA ASN A 281 -3.61 -22.40 18.84
C ASN A 281 -3.36 -21.36 19.94
N THR A 282 -3.54 -20.09 19.63
CA THR A 282 -3.62 -19.05 20.66
C THR A 282 -5.09 -18.68 20.84
N ALA A 283 -5.68 -19.08 21.96
CA ALA A 283 -6.97 -18.54 22.37
C ALA A 283 -6.79 -17.04 22.59
N LEU A 284 -7.54 -16.23 21.85
CA LEU A 284 -7.63 -14.80 22.09
C LEU A 284 -8.76 -14.58 23.10
N THR A 285 -8.41 -14.11 24.30
CA THR A 285 -9.38 -13.62 25.28
C THR A 285 -9.46 -12.11 25.14
N PHE A 286 -10.66 -11.59 24.90
CA PHE A 286 -10.93 -10.15 24.85
C PHE A 286 -12.13 -9.84 25.74
N THR A 287 -12.13 -8.64 26.32
CA THR A 287 -13.28 -8.11 27.05
C THR A 287 -14.28 -7.59 26.02
N PRO A 288 -15.51 -8.12 25.95
CA PRO A 288 -16.51 -7.64 25.00
C PRO A 288 -16.83 -6.16 25.27
N LEU A 289 -16.64 -5.33 24.25
CA LEU A 289 -17.08 -3.95 24.27
C LEU A 289 -18.60 -3.93 24.12
N GLN A 290 -19.30 -3.24 25.02
CA GLN A 290 -20.74 -3.01 24.90
C GLN A 290 -21.00 -1.74 24.09
N LYS A 291 -22.13 -1.73 23.37
CA LYS A 291 -22.55 -0.57 22.57
C LYS A 291 -22.65 0.70 23.43
N THR A 292 -23.28 0.58 24.59
CA THR A 292 -23.47 1.70 25.54
C THR A 292 -22.15 2.27 26.02
N ASP A 293 -21.13 1.44 26.21
CA ASP A 293 -19.82 1.87 26.68
C ASP A 293 -19.08 2.63 25.56
N ALA A 294 -19.15 2.12 24.33
CA ALA A 294 -18.58 2.79 23.15
C ALA A 294 -19.22 4.16 22.91
N ASP A 295 -20.56 4.22 22.91
CA ASP A 295 -21.30 5.46 22.69
C ASP A 295 -21.06 6.47 23.82
N THR A 296 -20.99 6.01 25.08
CA THR A 296 -20.70 6.88 26.24
C THR A 296 -19.29 7.44 26.16
N LEU A 297 -18.29 6.62 25.81
CA LEU A 297 -16.92 7.09 25.66
C LEU A 297 -16.80 8.13 24.54
N ARG A 298 -17.44 7.87 23.40
CA ARG A 298 -17.48 8.79 22.27
C ARG A 298 -18.15 10.12 22.63
N ALA A 299 -19.29 10.09 23.32
CA ALA A 299 -19.95 11.32 23.79
C ALA A 299 -19.06 12.12 24.76
N ALA A 300 -18.34 11.43 25.65
CA ALA A 300 -17.40 12.08 26.55
C ALA A 300 -16.18 12.68 25.85
N GLN A 301 -15.72 12.09 24.74
CA GLN A 301 -14.62 12.61 23.92
C GLN A 301 -15.05 13.86 23.15
N ASP A 302 -16.25 13.88 22.57
CA ASP A 302 -16.76 15.04 21.83
C ASP A 302 -17.03 16.27 22.69
N ALA A 303 -17.32 16.06 23.97
CA ALA A 303 -17.46 17.15 24.93
C ALA A 303 -16.12 17.86 25.24
N LYS A 304 -14.97 17.28 24.82
CA LYS A 304 -13.66 17.89 25.03
C LYS A 304 -13.40 18.98 23.99
N ALA A 305 -12.61 19.97 24.38
CA ALA A 305 -12.12 20.97 23.43
C ALA A 305 -11.26 20.31 22.34
N GLN A 306 -11.35 20.83 21.12
CA GLN A 306 -10.48 20.40 20.02
C GLN A 306 -9.00 20.59 20.39
N ILE A 307 -8.17 19.61 20.03
CA ILE A 307 -6.72 19.69 20.21
C ILE A 307 -6.20 20.73 19.21
N PRO A 308 -5.54 21.81 19.66
CA PRO A 308 -4.96 22.77 18.74
C PRO A 308 -3.84 22.11 17.93
N ALA A 309 -3.81 22.37 16.63
CA ALA A 309 -2.73 21.88 15.77
C ALA A 309 -1.38 22.45 16.26
N PRO A 310 -0.37 21.60 16.52
CA PRO A 310 0.95 22.07 16.91
C PRO A 310 1.58 22.86 15.76
N THR A 311 2.34 23.91 16.09
CA THR A 311 3.15 24.63 15.08
C THR A 311 4.16 23.67 14.45
N VAL A 312 4.53 23.91 13.19
CA VAL A 312 5.53 23.10 12.48
C VAL A 312 6.83 22.96 13.30
N ALA A 313 7.25 24.03 13.96
CA ALA A 313 8.46 24.03 14.81
C ALA A 313 8.33 23.21 16.11
N ALA A 314 7.10 22.93 16.57
CA ALA A 314 6.83 22.14 17.77
C ALA A 314 6.53 20.67 17.48
N GLN A 315 6.38 20.29 16.20
CA GLN A 315 6.15 18.91 15.81
C GLN A 315 7.42 18.09 16.01
N SER A 316 7.24 16.84 16.46
CA SER A 316 8.29 15.83 16.55
C SER A 316 7.75 14.52 16.00
N MET A 317 8.65 13.63 15.56
CA MET A 317 8.24 12.33 15.04
C MET A 317 7.55 11.51 16.13
N PRO A 318 6.40 10.90 15.86
CA PRO A 318 5.75 10.04 16.84
C PRO A 318 6.63 8.83 17.17
N THR A 319 6.67 8.44 18.43
CA THR A 319 7.36 7.21 18.86
C THR A 319 6.39 6.03 18.75
N GLN A 320 6.79 5.00 17.99
CA GLN A 320 6.04 3.75 17.92
C GLN A 320 6.35 2.87 19.13
N LYS A 321 5.43 1.97 19.49
CA LYS A 321 5.68 0.99 20.55
C LYS A 321 6.77 0.02 20.11
N SER A 322 7.77 -0.20 20.96
CA SER A 322 8.85 -1.16 20.72
C SER A 322 8.38 -2.60 20.65
N GLY A 323 9.09 -3.38 19.84
CA GLY A 323 8.86 -4.80 19.63
C GLY A 323 8.77 -5.16 18.15
N THR A 324 8.68 -6.45 17.89
CA THR A 324 8.54 -6.98 16.54
C THR A 324 7.31 -7.87 16.42
N ARG A 325 6.83 -8.04 15.20
CA ARG A 325 5.79 -9.00 14.82
C ARG A 325 6.36 -9.99 13.80
N PRO A 326 5.85 -11.22 13.72
CA PRO A 326 6.12 -12.09 12.59
C PRO A 326 5.83 -11.36 11.27
N SER A 327 6.72 -11.47 10.29
CA SER A 327 6.57 -10.77 8.99
C SER A 327 6.69 -11.74 7.82
N ARG A 328 5.77 -11.61 6.86
CA ARG A 328 5.71 -12.45 5.67
C ARG A 328 6.91 -12.20 4.76
N ALA A 329 7.33 -13.24 4.06
CA ALA A 329 8.31 -13.14 2.99
C ALA A 329 7.70 -12.35 1.82
N LEU A 330 8.48 -11.48 1.18
CA LEU A 330 8.00 -10.59 0.14
C LEU A 330 8.65 -10.90 -1.21
N PRO A 331 8.00 -10.55 -2.33
CA PRO A 331 8.48 -10.87 -3.68
C PRO A 331 9.56 -9.90 -4.21
N TYR A 332 10.27 -9.19 -3.33
CA TYR A 332 11.11 -8.06 -3.70
C TYR A 332 12.61 -8.37 -3.57
N THR A 333 13.35 -8.28 -4.67
CA THR A 333 14.81 -8.24 -4.65
C THR A 333 15.26 -6.99 -5.40
N LEU A 334 15.38 -5.88 -4.66
CA LEU A 334 15.56 -4.54 -5.22
C LEU A 334 16.99 -4.03 -5.05
N HIS A 335 17.48 -3.34 -6.09
CA HIS A 335 18.80 -2.72 -6.10
C HIS A 335 18.77 -1.31 -6.70
N THR A 336 19.61 -0.44 -6.13
CA THR A 336 19.93 0.87 -6.70
C THR A 336 21.41 1.11 -6.47
N SER A 337 22.14 1.37 -7.55
CA SER A 337 23.56 1.74 -7.51
C SER A 337 23.77 3.10 -8.14
N GLY A 338 24.73 3.85 -7.62
CA GLY A 338 25.11 5.16 -8.14
C GLY A 338 26.34 5.06 -9.03
N PHE A 339 26.55 6.04 -9.91
CA PHE A 339 27.89 6.44 -10.31
C PHE A 339 27.90 7.90 -10.78
N GLU A 340 29.00 8.60 -10.51
CA GLU A 340 29.22 9.97 -10.97
C GLU A 340 29.87 9.97 -12.36
N ASP A 341 29.41 10.85 -13.24
CA ASP A 341 30.05 11.17 -14.53
C ASP A 341 30.41 12.66 -14.58
N PRO A 342 31.66 13.00 -14.20
CA PRO A 342 32.18 14.36 -14.29
C PRO A 342 32.14 14.97 -15.68
N SER A 343 32.30 14.17 -16.73
CA SER A 343 32.41 14.70 -18.09
C SER A 343 31.13 15.39 -18.54
N THR A 344 29.98 14.95 -18.00
CA THR A 344 28.67 15.49 -18.35
C THR A 344 27.90 16.12 -17.18
N ASN A 345 28.54 16.35 -16.02
CA ASN A 345 27.88 16.86 -14.80
C ASN A 345 26.64 16.04 -14.41
N THR A 346 26.74 14.71 -14.48
CA THR A 346 25.58 13.85 -14.20
C THR A 346 25.88 12.80 -13.17
N VAL A 347 24.91 12.55 -12.29
CA VAL A 347 24.88 11.35 -11.47
C VAL A 347 23.91 10.36 -12.10
N TRP A 348 24.30 9.09 -12.13
CA TRP A 348 23.49 8.01 -12.63
C TRP A 348 22.96 7.16 -11.48
N LEU A 349 21.68 6.81 -11.54
CA LEU A 349 21.07 5.82 -10.65
C LEU A 349 20.63 4.62 -11.49
N ARG A 350 21.27 3.47 -11.28
CA ARG A 350 20.86 2.18 -11.86
C ARG A 350 19.87 1.50 -10.94
N PHE A 351 18.63 1.39 -11.37
CA PHE A 351 17.59 0.59 -10.72
C PHE A 351 17.59 -0.82 -11.31
N LYS A 352 17.49 -1.83 -10.45
CA LYS A 352 17.31 -3.23 -10.87
C LYS A 352 16.33 -3.92 -9.92
N ASN A 353 15.47 -4.75 -10.49
CA ASN A 353 14.53 -5.58 -9.76
C ASN A 353 14.74 -7.04 -10.15
N ASP A 354 15.42 -7.80 -9.30
CA ASP A 354 15.61 -9.25 -9.45
C ASP A 354 14.48 -10.06 -8.79
N GLY A 355 13.52 -9.38 -8.16
CA GLY A 355 12.36 -10.00 -7.55
C GLY A 355 11.31 -10.44 -8.57
N THR A 356 10.15 -10.88 -8.07
CA THR A 356 9.04 -11.40 -8.88
C THR A 356 7.85 -10.46 -8.99
N GLN A 357 7.85 -9.35 -8.25
CA GLN A 357 6.83 -8.29 -8.32
C GLN A 357 7.49 -7.00 -8.81
N ALA A 358 6.82 -6.22 -9.67
CA ALA A 358 7.31 -4.90 -10.02
C ALA A 358 7.28 -3.97 -8.79
N ALA A 359 8.16 -2.97 -8.77
CA ALA A 359 8.27 -2.03 -7.66
C ALA A 359 8.41 -0.59 -8.18
N VAL A 360 7.89 0.36 -7.38
CA VAL A 360 8.12 1.79 -7.58
C VAL A 360 9.24 2.26 -6.66
N PHE A 361 10.27 2.87 -7.24
CA PHE A 361 11.27 3.62 -6.51
C PHE A 361 10.93 5.11 -6.55
N HIS A 362 10.78 5.75 -5.41
CA HIS A 362 10.64 7.20 -5.30
C HIS A 362 12.02 7.83 -5.16
N VAL A 363 12.30 8.89 -5.91
CA VAL A 363 13.54 9.67 -5.79
C VAL A 363 13.20 11.11 -5.47
N TYR A 364 13.61 11.54 -4.27
CA TYR A 364 13.53 12.92 -3.81
C TYR A 364 14.90 13.58 -3.91
N ASP A 365 14.91 14.85 -4.30
CA ASP A 365 16.10 15.69 -4.20
C ASP A 365 15.99 16.56 -2.95
N HIS A 366 16.83 16.28 -1.96
CA HIS A 366 16.86 17.02 -0.70
C HIS A 366 17.40 18.45 -0.87
N LEU A 367 18.06 18.77 -1.99
CA LEU A 367 18.40 20.15 -2.30
C LEU A 367 17.18 20.94 -2.81
N HIS A 368 16.16 20.25 -3.34
CA HIS A 368 14.97 20.85 -3.95
C HIS A 368 13.69 20.08 -3.59
N LEU A 369 13.35 20.03 -2.30
CA LEU A 369 12.17 19.27 -1.80
C LEU A 369 10.81 19.77 -2.35
N GLY A 370 10.76 20.94 -2.99
CA GLY A 370 9.57 21.43 -3.68
C GLY A 370 9.34 20.83 -5.07
N ASP A 371 10.33 20.13 -5.63
CA ASP A 371 10.22 19.51 -6.95
C ASP A 371 9.32 18.26 -6.89
N VAL A 372 8.64 17.97 -7.99
CA VAL A 372 7.86 16.73 -8.13
C VAL A 372 8.80 15.52 -7.97
N PRO A 373 8.55 14.61 -7.03
CA PRO A 373 9.44 13.46 -6.83
C PRO A 373 9.40 12.56 -8.06
N ARG A 374 10.59 12.11 -8.48
CA ARG A 374 10.71 11.20 -9.61
C ARG A 374 10.26 9.81 -9.17
N ARG A 375 9.55 9.08 -10.03
CA ARG A 375 9.19 7.69 -9.77
C ARG A 375 9.72 6.78 -10.86
N TYR A 376 10.35 5.69 -10.46
CA TYR A 376 10.88 4.68 -11.35
C TYR A 376 10.14 3.37 -11.10
N ALA A 377 9.25 2.97 -12.01
CA ALA A 377 8.47 1.74 -11.91
C ALA A 377 9.12 0.64 -12.75
N ILE A 378 9.72 -0.35 -12.08
CA ILE A 378 10.57 -1.37 -12.73
C ILE A 378 9.96 -2.76 -12.53
N GLU A 379 9.63 -3.42 -13.65
CA GLU A 379 9.18 -4.82 -13.64
C GLU A 379 10.21 -5.78 -13.07
N ALA A 380 9.70 -6.90 -12.57
CA ALA A 380 10.50 -8.08 -12.26
C ALA A 380 11.45 -8.45 -13.41
N GLY A 381 12.71 -8.72 -13.07
CA GLY A 381 13.78 -9.06 -14.02
C GLY A 381 14.30 -7.91 -14.88
N LYS A 382 13.84 -6.66 -14.69
CA LYS A 382 14.25 -5.51 -15.50
C LYS A 382 15.17 -4.54 -14.74
N SER A 383 15.81 -3.66 -15.49
CA SER A 383 16.67 -2.60 -14.98
C SER A 383 16.53 -1.32 -15.81
N TYR A 384 16.86 -0.18 -15.21
CA TYR A 384 16.90 1.11 -15.88
C TYR A 384 18.01 2.00 -15.30
N ASP A 385 18.73 2.70 -16.17
CA ASP A 385 19.78 3.65 -15.81
C ASP A 385 19.25 5.08 -15.96
N ALA A 386 18.94 5.72 -14.83
CA ALA A 386 18.47 7.09 -14.79
C ALA A 386 19.66 8.05 -14.81
N LYS A 387 19.71 8.92 -15.81
CA LYS A 387 20.67 10.02 -15.90
C LYS A 387 20.08 11.28 -15.25
N LEU A 388 20.77 11.83 -14.26
CA LEU A 388 20.35 13.05 -13.55
C LEU A 388 21.40 14.14 -13.72
N ASP A 389 21.00 15.26 -14.31
CA ASP A 389 21.84 16.46 -14.42
C ASP A 389 21.88 17.19 -13.06
N VAL A 390 23.09 17.44 -12.57
CA VAL A 390 23.34 18.12 -11.28
C VAL A 390 23.99 19.50 -11.48
N SER A 391 23.96 20.02 -12.70
CA SER A 391 24.51 21.34 -13.04
C SER A 391 23.80 22.47 -12.29
N ARG A 392 22.50 22.29 -11.97
CA ARG A 392 21.69 23.24 -11.18
C ARG A 392 22.35 23.60 -9.84
N ASP A 393 23.03 22.65 -9.21
CA ASP A 393 23.64 22.81 -7.89
C ASP A 393 25.16 22.81 -7.94
N SER A 394 25.73 23.18 -9.10
CA SER A 394 27.17 23.23 -9.34
C SER A 394 27.88 21.89 -9.10
N GLY A 395 27.21 20.77 -9.42
CA GLY A 395 27.75 19.42 -9.27
C GLY A 395 27.37 18.71 -7.96
N ARG A 396 26.77 19.43 -7.00
CA ARG A 396 26.28 18.83 -5.74
C ARG A 396 24.96 18.09 -5.97
N TYR A 397 24.76 17.02 -5.21
CA TYR A 397 23.49 16.29 -5.21
C TYR A 397 23.22 15.66 -3.84
N ASN A 398 21.94 15.53 -3.49
CA ASN A 398 21.48 14.84 -2.29
C ASN A 398 20.18 14.09 -2.61
N LEU A 399 20.33 12.87 -3.11
CA LEU A 399 19.23 12.08 -3.64
C LEU A 399 18.81 11.02 -2.64
N TRP A 400 17.53 10.99 -2.34
CA TRP A 400 16.91 10.02 -1.45
C TRP A 400 16.02 9.07 -2.25
N VAL A 401 16.31 7.76 -2.18
CA VAL A 401 15.57 6.72 -2.89
C VAL A 401 14.80 5.87 -1.89
N LEU A 402 13.49 5.77 -2.08
CA LEU A 402 12.58 4.96 -1.25
C LEU A 402 11.90 3.88 -2.10
N GLY A 403 11.62 2.74 -1.49
CA GLY A 403 10.86 1.64 -2.09
C GLY A 403 10.05 0.88 -1.03
N PRO A 404 9.41 -0.24 -1.40
CA PRO A 404 8.60 -1.02 -0.48
C PRO A 404 9.44 -1.64 0.66
N ASN A 405 8.77 -2.00 1.76
CA ASN A 405 9.34 -2.70 2.91
C ASN A 405 10.64 -2.09 3.48
N GLY A 406 10.64 -0.76 3.69
CA GLY A 406 11.79 -0.05 4.28
C GLY A 406 13.00 0.06 3.34
N TYR A 407 12.87 -0.29 2.06
CA TYR A 407 13.94 -0.11 1.08
C TYR A 407 14.33 1.36 0.98
N HIS A 408 15.61 1.64 1.26
CA HIS A 408 16.14 2.98 1.33
C HIS A 408 17.55 3.05 0.77
N ARG A 409 17.82 4.07 -0.06
CA ARG A 409 19.18 4.48 -0.44
C ARG A 409 19.32 6.00 -0.32
N ALA A 410 20.49 6.48 0.09
CA ALA A 410 20.85 7.89 -0.03
C ALA A 410 22.14 8.02 -0.82
N PHE A 411 22.16 8.98 -1.76
CA PHE A 411 23.32 9.32 -2.57
C PHE A 411 23.61 10.80 -2.36
N VAL A 412 24.68 11.11 -1.64
CA VAL A 412 25.15 12.48 -1.44
C VAL A 412 26.54 12.60 -2.01
N GLY A 413 26.77 13.64 -2.79
CA GLY A 413 28.10 13.94 -3.28
C GLY A 413 28.23 15.25 -4.00
N ASP A 414 29.43 15.48 -4.52
CA ASP A 414 29.82 16.66 -5.25
C ASP A 414 30.75 16.27 -6.41
N ILE A 415 30.20 16.25 -7.63
CA ILE A 415 30.94 15.93 -8.85
C ILE A 415 32.07 16.93 -9.09
N SER A 416 31.91 18.20 -8.68
CA SER A 416 32.94 19.23 -8.83
C SER A 416 34.12 18.98 -7.89
N ALA A 417 33.87 18.46 -6.68
CA ALA A 417 34.94 18.03 -5.79
C ALA A 417 35.75 16.87 -6.41
N GLN A 418 35.08 15.92 -7.07
CA GLN A 418 35.75 14.84 -7.79
C GLN A 418 36.64 15.37 -8.93
N LYS A 419 36.15 16.38 -9.68
CA LYS A 419 36.93 17.06 -10.73
C LYS A 419 38.16 17.78 -10.17
N ALA A 420 37.98 18.54 -9.09
CA ALA A 420 39.05 19.32 -8.46
C ALA A 420 40.16 18.43 -7.89
N ALA A 421 39.80 17.24 -7.41
CA ALA A 421 40.76 16.21 -7.00
C ALA A 421 41.50 15.55 -8.18
N GLY A 422 41.27 15.97 -9.43
CA GLY A 422 41.93 15.44 -10.62
C GLY A 422 41.61 13.97 -10.91
N GLY A 423 40.47 13.47 -10.40
CA GLY A 423 40.15 12.04 -10.46
C GLY A 423 41.04 11.16 -9.58
N GLY A 424 41.75 11.73 -8.60
CA GLY A 424 42.58 11.01 -7.63
C GLY A 424 41.81 9.87 -6.98
N ALA A 425 40.80 10.15 -6.15
CA ALA A 425 39.87 9.11 -5.69
C ALA A 425 38.53 9.25 -6.44
N ALA A 426 37.97 8.13 -6.91
CA ALA A 426 36.63 8.11 -7.51
C ALA A 426 35.80 6.98 -6.85
N PRO A 427 35.31 7.22 -5.63
CA PRO A 427 34.61 6.21 -4.85
C PRO A 427 33.23 5.88 -5.43
N GLU A 428 32.85 4.62 -5.37
CA GLU A 428 31.49 4.18 -5.53
C GLU A 428 31.26 2.89 -4.72
N ILE A 429 30.00 2.52 -4.50
CA ILE A 429 29.67 1.22 -3.92
C ILE A 429 28.69 0.44 -4.80
N ARG A 430 28.69 -0.88 -4.64
CA ARG A 430 27.62 -1.75 -5.12
C ARG A 430 27.11 -2.59 -3.96
N VAL A 431 25.80 -2.66 -3.81
CA VAL A 431 25.12 -3.46 -2.77
C VAL A 431 24.39 -4.62 -3.44
N CYS A 432 24.76 -5.83 -3.06
CA CYS A 432 24.20 -7.10 -3.51
C CYS A 432 23.77 -7.94 -2.29
N TYR A 433 23.04 -9.02 -2.55
CA TYR A 433 22.60 -9.96 -1.52
C TYR A 433 23.22 -11.33 -1.77
N ASP A 434 23.64 -11.99 -0.70
CA ASP A 434 23.78 -13.43 -0.65
C ASP A 434 22.55 -13.97 0.08
N GLU A 435 21.53 -14.30 -0.69
CA GLU A 435 20.22 -14.74 -0.19
C GLU A 435 20.32 -16.06 0.59
N ALA A 436 21.20 -16.97 0.15
CA ALA A 436 21.38 -18.29 0.74
C ALA A 436 21.99 -18.22 2.15
N ASN A 437 22.92 -17.29 2.36
CA ASN A 437 23.59 -17.12 3.66
C ASN A 437 23.00 -15.96 4.49
N ALA A 438 21.95 -15.29 4.00
CA ALA A 438 21.36 -14.09 4.61
C ALA A 438 22.42 -13.02 4.91
N GLN A 439 23.22 -12.66 3.91
CA GLN A 439 24.26 -11.64 4.02
C GLN A 439 24.04 -10.51 3.02
N VAL A 440 24.37 -9.29 3.45
CA VAL A 440 24.53 -8.17 2.53
C VAL A 440 25.97 -8.12 2.07
N TRP A 441 26.16 -8.06 0.76
CA TRP A 441 27.45 -7.94 0.10
C TRP A 441 27.63 -6.50 -0.38
N LEU A 442 28.69 -5.85 0.10
CA LEU A 442 29.13 -4.54 -0.36
C LEU A 442 30.44 -4.66 -1.13
N THR A 443 30.44 -4.20 -2.38
CA THR A 443 31.69 -3.94 -3.11
C THR A 443 32.03 -2.46 -2.98
N LEU A 444 33.19 -2.18 -2.40
CA LEU A 444 33.81 -0.84 -2.35
C LEU A 444 34.65 -0.66 -3.61
N ILE A 445 34.38 0.37 -4.41
CA ILE A 445 34.94 0.54 -5.75
C ILE A 445 35.71 1.85 -5.82
N ASN A 446 36.98 1.82 -6.21
CA ASN A 446 37.73 3.03 -6.53
C ASN A 446 38.08 3.08 -8.02
N ARG A 447 37.39 3.93 -8.79
CA ARG A 447 37.65 4.12 -10.22
C ARG A 447 38.73 5.18 -10.51
N GLY A 448 39.33 5.75 -9.46
CA GLY A 448 40.28 6.86 -9.56
C GLY A 448 41.71 6.43 -9.79
N SER A 449 42.62 7.40 -9.75
CA SER A 449 44.06 7.25 -9.97
C SER A 449 44.93 7.26 -8.69
N ALA A 450 44.32 7.41 -7.52
CA ALA A 450 44.91 7.44 -6.18
C ALA A 450 44.07 6.59 -5.22
N THR A 451 44.66 6.19 -4.08
CA THR A 451 43.98 5.37 -3.06
C THR A 451 42.77 6.10 -2.47
N CYS A 452 41.69 5.36 -2.27
CA CYS A 452 40.49 5.84 -1.59
C CYS A 452 40.30 5.08 -0.27
N THR A 453 39.95 5.81 0.79
CA THR A 453 39.78 5.23 2.13
C THR A 453 38.31 5.31 2.51
N PHE A 454 37.62 4.18 2.43
CA PHE A 454 36.20 4.06 2.78
C PHE A 454 36.04 3.83 4.27
N THR A 455 35.01 4.44 4.85
CA THR A 455 34.52 4.10 6.20
C THR A 455 33.10 3.58 6.07
N VAL A 456 32.86 2.35 6.54
CA VAL A 456 31.54 1.73 6.61
C VAL A 456 31.07 1.72 8.05
N LYS A 457 29.97 2.42 8.32
CA LYS A 457 29.37 2.54 9.66
C LYS A 457 28.01 1.85 9.66
N PRO A 458 27.74 0.89 10.56
CA PRO A 458 26.38 0.45 10.80
C PRO A 458 25.56 1.52 11.53
N ASN A 459 24.26 1.55 11.26
CA ASN A 459 23.34 2.51 11.86
C ASN A 459 22.42 1.82 12.88
N ALA A 460 21.35 1.15 12.44
CA ALA A 460 20.24 0.71 13.31
C ALA A 460 20.45 -0.65 14.01
N TYR A 461 21.03 -1.65 13.33
CA TYR A 461 20.92 -3.05 13.78
C TYR A 461 22.22 -3.67 14.27
N ARG A 462 23.32 -2.91 14.25
CA ARG A 462 24.67 -3.39 14.52
C ARG A 462 25.48 -2.30 15.23
N ASN A 463 26.38 -2.73 16.09
CA ASN A 463 27.28 -1.87 16.86
C ASN A 463 28.76 -2.24 16.69
N ASP A 464 29.07 -3.24 15.87
CA ASP A 464 30.43 -3.58 15.46
C ASP A 464 30.83 -2.68 14.30
N GLY A 465 31.94 -1.95 14.42
CA GLY A 465 32.37 -0.92 13.48
C GLY A 465 32.51 0.46 14.14
N PRO A 466 32.72 1.54 13.38
CA PRO A 466 32.86 1.55 11.92
C PRO A 466 34.13 0.81 11.46
N TRP A 467 34.13 0.35 10.21
CA TRP A 467 35.29 -0.29 9.57
C TRP A 467 35.89 0.63 8.52
N THR A 468 37.20 0.58 8.38
CA THR A 468 37.94 1.38 7.39
C THR A 468 38.66 0.46 6.41
N PHE A 469 38.56 0.79 5.12
CA PHE A 469 39.16 0.02 4.03
C PHE A 469 39.89 0.94 3.07
N GLU A 470 41.18 0.68 2.86
CA GLU A 470 41.95 1.31 1.80
C GLU A 470 41.78 0.53 0.50
N VAL A 471 41.29 1.20 -0.54
CA VAL A 471 41.07 0.63 -1.87
C VAL A 471 42.00 1.34 -2.85
N PRO A 472 43.05 0.66 -3.36
CA PRO A 472 43.97 1.25 -4.32
C PRO A 472 43.27 1.72 -5.60
N ALA A 473 43.95 2.58 -6.35
CA ALA A 473 43.48 3.08 -7.64
C ALA A 473 43.06 1.92 -8.59
N GLY A 474 41.86 2.03 -9.16
CA GLY A 474 41.31 1.03 -10.09
C GLY A 474 41.00 -0.34 -9.45
N LYS A 475 40.91 -0.43 -8.12
CA LYS A 475 40.62 -1.68 -7.41
C LYS A 475 39.24 -1.66 -6.76
N GLU A 476 38.79 -2.86 -6.39
CA GLU A 476 37.57 -3.11 -5.66
C GLU A 476 37.88 -4.02 -4.46
N VAL A 477 37.12 -3.86 -3.37
CA VAL A 477 37.19 -4.72 -2.18
C VAL A 477 35.78 -5.12 -1.78
N ASP A 478 35.57 -6.42 -1.60
CA ASP A 478 34.30 -6.99 -1.17
C ASP A 478 34.26 -7.16 0.34
N GLN A 479 33.10 -6.87 0.92
CA GLN A 479 32.79 -7.07 2.34
C GLN A 479 31.40 -7.69 2.48
N HIS A 480 31.27 -8.59 3.45
CA HIS A 480 30.05 -9.34 3.71
C HIS A 480 29.64 -9.18 5.17
N TRP A 481 28.37 -8.88 5.41
CA TRP A 481 27.82 -8.85 6.76
C TRP A 481 26.59 -9.76 6.85
N PRO A 482 26.57 -10.72 7.80
CA PRO A 482 25.38 -11.50 8.07
C PRO A 482 24.30 -10.62 8.71
N VAL A 483 23.06 -10.78 8.23
CA VAL A 483 21.90 -9.99 8.67
C VAL A 483 20.74 -10.87 9.18
N GLY A 484 20.90 -12.19 9.13
CA GLY A 484 19.88 -13.15 9.58
C GLY A 484 19.45 -12.96 11.04
N SER A 485 20.40 -12.67 11.95
CA SER A 485 20.09 -12.41 13.37
C SER A 485 19.23 -11.16 13.62
N GLN A 486 19.14 -10.26 12.63
CA GLN A 486 18.36 -9.04 12.67
C GLN A 486 17.03 -9.19 11.92
N GLY A 487 16.61 -10.42 11.58
CA GLY A 487 15.42 -10.65 10.75
C GLY A 487 15.62 -10.24 9.29
N ASN A 488 16.86 -10.31 8.80
CA ASN A 488 17.34 -9.85 7.49
C ASN A 488 17.36 -8.33 7.28
N TRP A 489 17.16 -7.55 8.35
CA TRP A 489 17.24 -6.09 8.29
C TRP A 489 18.69 -5.58 8.30
N TYR A 490 18.95 -4.55 7.51
CA TYR A 490 20.27 -3.94 7.38
C TYR A 490 20.17 -2.42 7.25
N ASP A 491 21.18 -1.69 7.75
CA ASP A 491 21.28 -0.24 7.61
C ASP A 491 22.73 0.21 7.83
N PHE A 492 23.37 0.71 6.77
CA PHE A 492 24.76 1.13 6.77
C PHE A 492 24.94 2.46 6.05
N THR A 493 25.91 3.23 6.52
CA THR A 493 26.41 4.45 5.88
C THR A 493 27.86 4.24 5.46
N VAL A 494 28.19 4.57 4.21
CA VAL A 494 29.54 4.57 3.67
C VAL A 494 29.96 6.00 3.38
N THR A 495 31.11 6.40 3.88
CA THR A 495 31.76 7.69 3.59
C THR A 495 33.20 7.45 3.14
N THR A 496 33.87 8.51 2.68
CA THR A 496 35.29 8.48 2.39
C THR A 496 36.03 9.55 3.19
N GLN A 497 37.29 9.29 3.54
CA GLN A 497 38.15 10.27 4.21
C GLN A 497 38.41 11.50 3.32
N GLN A 498 38.39 11.31 2.00
CA GLN A 498 38.55 12.36 1.00
C GLN A 498 37.38 13.37 1.00
N GLY A 499 36.25 13.03 1.63
CA GLY A 499 35.05 13.88 1.67
C GLY A 499 34.27 13.87 0.35
N GLY A 500 33.14 14.59 0.33
CA GLY A 500 32.32 14.74 -0.88
C GLY A 500 31.59 13.48 -1.36
N PHE A 501 31.58 12.41 -0.56
CA PHE A 501 30.89 11.15 -0.88
C PHE A 501 30.22 10.55 0.36
N MET A 502 28.90 10.32 0.26
CA MET A 502 28.17 9.49 1.21
C MET A 502 27.15 8.62 0.47
N ARG A 503 27.07 7.36 0.88
CA ARG A 503 26.05 6.41 0.45
C ARG A 503 25.42 5.77 1.68
N ARG A 504 24.11 5.83 1.84
CA ARG A 504 23.38 5.02 2.83
C ARG A 504 22.62 3.92 2.12
N PHE A 505 22.63 2.71 2.66
CA PHE A 505 21.80 1.62 2.19
C PHE A 505 21.13 0.91 3.37
N ALA A 506 19.80 0.84 3.32
CA ALA A 506 18.99 0.18 4.32
C ALA A 506 17.80 -0.56 3.69
N GLY A 507 17.26 -1.53 4.41
CA GLY A 507 16.10 -2.30 4.01
C GLY A 507 16.12 -3.70 4.61
N ARG A 508 15.29 -4.59 4.04
CA ARG A 508 15.28 -6.01 4.36
C ARG A 508 15.77 -6.83 3.16
N LEU A 509 16.65 -7.78 3.41
CA LEU A 509 17.01 -8.80 2.42
C LEU A 509 15.88 -9.82 2.35
N GLU A 510 15.25 -9.95 1.18
CA GLU A 510 14.27 -11.01 0.91
C GLU A 510 14.98 -12.25 0.34
N ASN A 511 14.67 -13.41 0.90
CA ASN A 511 15.17 -14.72 0.44
C ASN A 511 14.08 -15.79 0.52
N GLY A 512 12.82 -15.38 0.41
CA GLY A 512 11.64 -16.26 0.54
C GLY A 512 11.32 -16.71 1.97
N THR A 513 12.11 -16.33 2.97
CA THR A 513 11.89 -16.74 4.36
C THR A 513 11.04 -15.73 5.14
N HIS A 514 10.07 -16.22 5.91
CA HIS A 514 9.33 -15.42 6.87
C HIS A 514 10.24 -15.00 8.04
N THR A 515 10.26 -13.72 8.39
CA THR A 515 11.10 -13.18 9.48
C THR A 515 10.28 -12.35 10.46
N VAL A 516 10.73 -11.15 10.79
CA VAL A 516 10.09 -10.21 11.71
C VAL A 516 9.99 -8.82 11.07
N SER A 517 9.03 -8.03 11.53
CA SER A 517 8.94 -6.60 11.20
C SER A 517 10.20 -5.87 11.68
N ASP A 518 10.49 -4.71 11.10
CA ASP A 518 11.68 -3.91 11.39
C ASP A 518 11.88 -3.71 12.91
N PRO A 519 12.95 -4.26 13.51
CA PRO A 519 13.23 -4.10 14.94
C PRO A 519 13.52 -2.66 15.37
N ALA A 520 14.00 -1.81 14.46
CA ALA A 520 14.39 -0.43 14.74
C ALA A 520 13.24 0.57 14.56
N MET A 521 12.23 0.27 13.74
CA MET A 521 11.06 1.16 13.59
C MET A 521 10.25 1.32 14.90
N GLY A 522 10.37 0.38 15.84
CA GLY A 522 9.78 0.50 17.18
C GLY A 522 10.76 0.92 18.29
N ALA A 523 12.05 1.10 17.99
CA ALA A 523 13.09 1.27 19.01
C ALA A 523 13.27 2.71 19.50
#